data_AF-A0A845CCB5-F1
#
_entry.id   AF-A0A845CCB5-F1
#
_cell.length_a   1.000
_cell.length_b   1.000
_cell.length_c   1.000
_cell.angle_alpha   90.00
_cell.angle_beta   90.00
_cell.angle_gamma   90.00
#
_symmetry.space_group_name_H-M   'P 1'
#
loop_
_entity.id
_entity.type
_entity.pdbx_description
1 polymer ?
#
loop_
_entity_poly.entity_id
_entity_poly.type
_entity_poly.pdbx_seq_one_letter_code
_entity_poly.pdbx_strand_id
1 'polypeptide(L)'
;MNHRDRRLPATALRWVLAWLLAAVLLPVGTAPLLAQDEAASGFPSENAPISISVAPNDGARITVGTINAPGDSGVFTSQDGGVTWVQARGFPSGLSFAAVEHDVVDPAIIYVGDAAQGLLFRSQDGGTSFAELTDFQDWLSVDSGVGVLYSREANGFSVLHAGTRSDGVLTSYDNGESWIINAIGLPLEPAGAQTARRVRAIKAFGDDLYAGTHDGVYRQRAGSDAWERVSFFEPGEVIRTLAVYRDRLYAGLVGAGMFRTADGDAWERVPDFPDIATVFGLTASDQLITAATGVGIWTGNGDQWLKSQVDGGNWSEQSWSMDAGPNGQNVYIATDTDWIVRSVDLGFSFETWGSYTELSPQPLPPISRPIAVPVEAEPAPAQEAEEDSAQETDQAPAETEAEASEAEAPAPAAESETPVDPTPVPEEAEPAAPQPTPQAAAPSGFQPTFLSGLDLPDVELPFLGPVSLLVFAAAVILLLLIIVGIVSVFRSPEDDGE
;
A
#
# COMPACT_ATOMS: atom_id res chain seq x y z
N MET A 1 -9.29 -28.08 73.46
CA MET A 1 -9.78 -26.88 72.74
C MET A 1 -8.87 -25.73 73.18
N ASN A 2 -7.72 -25.43 72.58
CA ASN A 2 -7.34 -25.18 71.18
C ASN A 2 -8.06 -23.98 70.54
N HIS A 3 -7.73 -22.78 71.00
CA HIS A 3 -7.64 -21.60 70.14
C HIS A 3 -6.22 -21.05 70.28
N ARG A 4 -5.34 -21.44 69.35
CA ARG A 4 -4.03 -20.82 69.18
C ARG A 4 -4.24 -19.49 68.47
N ASP A 5 -3.94 -18.39 69.15
CA ASP A 5 -3.75 -17.08 68.54
C ASP A 5 -2.70 -17.17 67.42
N ARG A 6 -3.17 -17.16 66.17
CA ARG A 6 -2.33 -16.99 64.99
C ARG A 6 -2.44 -15.54 64.54
N ARG A 7 -1.76 -14.64 65.25
CA ARG A 7 -1.40 -13.34 64.67
C ARG A 7 -0.31 -13.60 63.63
N LEU A 8 -0.58 -13.24 62.37
CA LEU A 8 0.45 -13.31 61.33
C LEU A 8 1.61 -12.40 61.74
N PRO A 9 2.85 -12.89 61.82
CA PRO A 9 3.99 -12.06 62.19
C PRO A 9 4.16 -10.97 61.13
N ALA A 10 4.54 -9.75 61.54
CA ALA A 10 4.70 -8.60 60.64
C ALA A 10 5.67 -8.86 59.45
N THR A 11 6.52 -9.88 59.57
CA THR A 11 7.34 -10.41 58.48
C THR A 11 6.51 -11.05 57.36
N ALA A 12 5.42 -11.76 57.66
CA ALA A 12 4.54 -12.35 56.66
C ALA A 12 3.79 -11.27 55.85
N LEU A 13 3.33 -10.20 56.50
CA LEU A 13 2.67 -9.09 55.82
C LEU A 13 3.63 -8.33 54.89
N ARG A 14 4.90 -8.18 55.29
CA ARG A 14 5.96 -7.63 54.44
C ARG A 14 6.25 -8.49 53.21
N TRP A 15 6.25 -9.82 53.36
CA TRP A 15 6.44 -10.72 52.22
C TRP A 15 5.24 -10.73 51.27
N VAL A 16 4.01 -10.59 51.78
CA VAL A 16 2.80 -10.46 50.94
C VAL A 16 2.79 -9.15 50.17
N LEU A 17 3.12 -8.03 50.81
CA LEU A 17 3.24 -6.73 50.13
C LEU A 17 4.41 -6.70 49.14
N ALA A 18 5.54 -7.32 49.45
CA ALA A 18 6.65 -7.46 48.51
C ALA A 18 6.29 -8.35 47.31
N TRP A 19 5.48 -9.40 47.51
CA TRP A 19 4.94 -10.23 46.42
C TRP A 19 3.95 -9.46 45.55
N LEU A 20 3.08 -8.64 46.14
CA LEU A 20 2.14 -7.81 45.39
C LEU A 20 2.85 -6.69 44.62
N LEU A 21 3.87 -6.06 45.21
CA LEU A 21 4.70 -5.07 44.49
C LEU A 21 5.52 -5.73 43.38
N ALA A 22 6.06 -6.94 43.61
CA ALA A 22 6.74 -7.71 42.58
C ALA A 22 5.78 -8.14 41.47
N ALA A 23 4.51 -8.44 41.76
CA ALA A 23 3.50 -8.77 40.75
C ALA A 23 3.05 -7.56 39.92
N VAL A 24 3.14 -6.34 40.48
CA VAL A 24 2.86 -5.07 39.76
C VAL A 24 4.10 -4.55 39.02
N LEU A 25 5.30 -4.92 39.46
CA LEU A 25 6.59 -4.56 38.83
C LEU A 25 7.22 -5.69 38.01
N LEU A 26 6.53 -6.82 37.86
CA LEU A 26 6.86 -7.73 36.77
C LEU A 26 6.78 -6.86 35.51
N PRO A 27 7.82 -6.83 34.65
CA PRO A 27 7.59 -6.35 33.30
C PRO A 27 6.36 -7.13 32.82
N VAL A 28 5.48 -6.49 32.06
CA VAL A 28 4.51 -7.21 31.24
C VAL A 28 5.36 -8.12 30.37
N GLY A 29 5.68 -9.29 30.92
CA GLY A 29 6.53 -10.29 30.33
C GLY A 29 5.70 -10.75 29.19
N THR A 30 6.21 -10.44 27.99
CA THR A 30 5.83 -11.03 26.71
C THR A 30 4.94 -12.23 26.97
N ALA A 31 3.62 -12.02 26.87
CA ALA A 31 2.71 -13.14 26.70
C ALA A 31 3.36 -14.02 25.62
N PRO A 32 3.42 -15.35 25.77
CA PRO A 32 4.03 -16.18 24.76
C PRO A 32 3.37 -15.78 23.44
N LEU A 33 4.17 -15.18 22.56
CA LEU A 33 3.81 -14.95 21.17
C LEU A 33 3.25 -16.29 20.72
N LEU A 34 1.97 -16.31 20.35
CA LEU A 34 1.35 -17.56 19.86
C LEU A 34 2.32 -18.12 18.83
N ALA A 35 2.71 -19.38 19.03
CA ALA A 35 3.67 -20.04 18.16
C ALA A 35 3.23 -19.82 16.70
N GLN A 36 4.16 -19.35 15.88
CA GLN A 36 3.98 -19.19 14.44
C GLN A 36 3.68 -20.58 13.86
N ASP A 37 2.55 -20.73 13.17
CA ASP A 37 2.41 -21.81 12.21
C ASP A 37 3.18 -21.37 10.95
N GLU A 38 4.49 -21.56 10.98
CA GLU A 38 5.34 -21.40 9.79
C GLU A 38 4.82 -22.34 8.70
N ALA A 39 4.64 -21.81 7.49
CA ALA A 39 4.25 -22.63 6.36
C ALA A 39 5.37 -23.66 6.06
N ALA A 40 5.09 -24.70 5.27
CA ALA A 40 6.08 -25.75 5.00
C ALA A 40 7.33 -25.22 4.30
N SER A 41 7.22 -24.05 3.65
CA SER A 41 8.30 -23.27 3.03
C SER A 41 9.20 -22.54 4.02
N GLY A 42 8.83 -22.49 5.30
CA GLY A 42 9.48 -21.68 6.33
C GLY A 42 8.92 -20.26 6.43
N PHE A 43 8.20 -19.75 5.42
CA PHE A 43 7.57 -18.43 5.41
C PHE A 43 6.35 -18.32 6.32
N PRO A 44 5.94 -17.10 6.73
CA PRO A 44 4.72 -16.94 7.53
C PRO A 44 3.45 -17.33 6.77
N SER A 45 3.52 -17.41 5.44
CA SER A 45 2.48 -17.97 4.58
C SER A 45 3.08 -18.58 3.33
N GLU A 46 2.44 -19.63 2.79
CA GLU A 46 2.68 -20.14 1.43
C GLU A 46 2.12 -19.22 0.35
N ASN A 47 1.22 -18.29 0.71
CA ASN A 47 0.61 -17.38 -0.23
C ASN A 47 1.51 -16.17 -0.46
N ALA A 48 1.61 -15.77 -1.74
CA ALA A 48 2.38 -14.59 -2.14
C ALA A 48 1.80 -13.31 -1.49
N PRO A 49 2.65 -12.44 -0.92
CA PRO A 49 2.24 -11.12 -0.48
C PRO A 49 2.06 -10.23 -1.70
N ILE A 50 0.90 -9.58 -1.78
CA ILE A 50 0.52 -8.75 -2.92
C ILE A 50 0.35 -7.28 -2.56
N SER A 51 0.35 -6.97 -1.27
CA SER A 51 0.31 -5.62 -0.72
C SER A 51 1.18 -5.54 0.53
N ILE A 52 1.79 -4.38 0.73
CA ILE A 52 2.63 -4.09 1.89
C ILE A 52 2.47 -2.61 2.23
N SER A 53 2.46 -2.31 3.53
CA SER A 53 2.51 -0.95 4.04
C SER A 53 3.40 -0.93 5.28
N VAL A 54 4.17 0.14 5.46
CA VAL A 54 5.04 0.40 6.61
C VAL A 54 4.48 1.58 7.38
N ALA A 55 4.49 1.52 8.71
CA ALA A 55 3.97 2.62 9.51
C ALA A 55 4.80 3.91 9.27
N PRO A 56 4.17 5.06 9.03
CA PRO A 56 4.86 6.28 8.64
C PRO A 56 5.69 6.91 9.76
N ASN A 57 5.57 6.43 11.00
CA ASN A 57 6.36 6.86 12.16
C ASN A 57 7.31 5.78 12.70
N ASP A 58 7.23 4.55 12.21
CA ASP A 58 8.03 3.43 12.72
C ASP A 58 8.30 2.40 11.61
N GLY A 59 9.53 2.42 11.10
CA GLY A 59 9.96 1.53 10.02
C GLY A 59 10.07 0.05 10.43
N ALA A 60 9.84 -0.29 11.71
CA ALA A 60 9.77 -1.67 12.17
C ALA A 60 8.35 -2.25 12.10
N ARG A 61 7.32 -1.40 12.00
CA ARG A 61 5.91 -1.81 11.97
C ARG A 61 5.45 -1.95 10.53
N ILE A 62 5.12 -3.17 10.13
CA ILE A 62 4.82 -3.52 8.75
C ILE A 62 3.57 -4.37 8.72
N THR A 63 2.70 -4.13 7.74
CA THR A 63 1.52 -4.94 7.49
C THR A 63 1.53 -5.41 6.04
N VAL A 64 1.20 -6.68 5.83
CA VAL A 64 1.22 -7.35 4.53
C VAL A 64 -0.07 -8.10 4.31
N GLY A 65 -0.64 -7.95 3.11
CA GLY A 65 -1.79 -8.72 2.65
C GLY A 65 -1.38 -9.74 1.60
N THR A 66 -1.88 -10.98 1.72
CA THR A 66 -1.57 -12.07 0.77
C THR A 66 -2.74 -12.35 -0.18
N ILE A 67 -2.40 -12.99 -1.31
CA ILE A 67 -3.38 -13.52 -2.26
C ILE A 67 -4.06 -14.78 -1.73
N ASN A 68 -5.26 -15.11 -2.21
CA ASN A 68 -5.97 -16.37 -1.90
C ASN A 68 -5.49 -17.56 -2.75
N ALA A 69 -4.19 -17.83 -2.77
CA ALA A 69 -3.62 -19.00 -3.44
C ALA A 69 -2.18 -19.25 -2.98
N PRO A 70 -1.76 -20.51 -2.79
CA PRO A 70 -2.53 -21.75 -2.98
C PRO A 70 -3.49 -22.09 -1.83
N GLY A 71 -3.37 -21.46 -0.67
CA GLY A 71 -4.27 -21.63 0.49
C GLY A 71 -5.14 -20.41 0.77
N ASP A 72 -5.83 -20.42 1.92
CA ASP A 72 -6.55 -19.25 2.41
C ASP A 72 -5.58 -18.08 2.67
N SER A 73 -5.94 -16.88 2.20
CA SER A 73 -5.13 -15.68 2.42
C SER A 73 -5.08 -15.23 3.88
N GLY A 74 -4.21 -14.27 4.16
CA GLY A 74 -4.12 -13.63 5.45
C GLY A 74 -3.55 -12.22 5.37
N VAL A 75 -3.72 -11.50 6.47
CA VAL A 75 -2.98 -10.27 6.77
C VAL A 75 -1.98 -10.60 7.85
N PHE A 76 -0.73 -10.22 7.64
CA PHE A 76 0.38 -10.48 8.55
C PHE A 76 0.99 -9.15 9.00
N THR A 77 1.31 -9.06 10.28
CA THR A 77 1.91 -7.86 10.88
C THR A 77 3.25 -8.19 11.51
N SER A 78 4.19 -7.27 11.41
CA SER A 78 5.48 -7.31 12.08
C SER A 78 5.68 -6.05 12.91
N GLN A 79 6.39 -6.17 14.04
CA GLN A 79 6.74 -5.07 14.93
C GLN A 79 8.26 -4.91 15.08
N ASP A 80 9.05 -5.73 14.36
CA ASP A 80 10.50 -5.83 14.51
C ASP A 80 11.23 -5.75 13.15
N GLY A 81 10.60 -5.09 12.18
CA GLY A 81 11.22 -4.86 10.87
C GLY A 81 11.21 -6.07 9.97
N GLY A 82 10.20 -6.92 10.12
CA GLY A 82 9.96 -8.11 9.31
C GLY A 82 10.72 -9.35 9.76
N VAL A 83 11.34 -9.32 10.96
CA VAL A 83 12.04 -10.49 11.51
C VAL A 83 11.02 -11.53 11.96
N THR A 84 10.00 -11.12 12.69
CA THR A 84 8.87 -11.97 13.09
C THR A 84 7.55 -11.41 12.59
N TRP A 85 6.60 -12.32 12.37
CA TRP A 85 5.28 -12.01 11.82
C TRP A 85 4.17 -12.68 12.64
N VAL A 86 3.04 -11.99 12.75
CA VAL A 86 1.83 -12.48 13.40
C VAL A 86 0.66 -12.32 12.43
N GLN A 87 -0.06 -13.41 12.18
CA GLN A 87 -1.29 -13.35 11.38
C GLN A 87 -2.38 -12.62 12.18
N ALA A 88 -2.94 -11.59 11.57
CA ALA A 88 -4.03 -10.81 12.13
C ALA A 88 -5.36 -11.58 12.03
N ARG A 89 -6.28 -11.27 12.95
CA ARG A 89 -7.59 -11.93 13.04
C ARG A 89 -8.72 -11.01 12.58
N GLY A 90 -9.88 -11.60 12.31
CA GLY A 90 -11.12 -10.87 12.01
C GLY A 90 -11.56 -10.91 10.54
N PHE A 91 -10.95 -11.80 9.74
CA PHE A 91 -11.26 -11.95 8.33
C PHE A 91 -12.05 -13.23 8.04
N PRO A 92 -13.01 -13.21 7.10
CA PRO A 92 -13.56 -14.43 6.53
C PRO A 92 -12.54 -15.11 5.59
N SER A 93 -12.75 -16.39 5.29
CA SER A 93 -11.96 -17.09 4.27
C SER A 93 -12.36 -16.64 2.86
N GLY A 94 -11.49 -16.90 1.88
CA GLY A 94 -11.82 -16.63 0.47
C GLY A 94 -11.37 -15.27 -0.09
N LEU A 95 -10.80 -14.37 0.74
CA LEU A 95 -10.44 -13.01 0.34
C LEU A 95 -9.03 -12.90 -0.23
N SER A 96 -8.70 -11.86 -0.99
CA SER A 96 -7.32 -11.52 -1.40
C SER A 96 -7.03 -10.06 -1.05
N PHE A 97 -6.07 -9.82 -0.17
CA PHE A 97 -5.82 -8.48 0.37
C PHE A 97 -4.86 -7.69 -0.52
N ALA A 98 -5.39 -7.01 -1.53
CA ALA A 98 -4.61 -6.27 -2.52
C ALA A 98 -4.29 -4.82 -2.10
N ALA A 99 -4.91 -4.32 -1.04
CA ALA A 99 -4.63 -2.99 -0.52
C ALA A 99 -4.41 -3.06 0.99
N VAL A 100 -3.33 -2.45 1.47
CA VAL A 100 -3.02 -2.26 2.88
C VAL A 100 -2.50 -0.84 3.02
N GLU A 101 -2.97 -0.10 4.01
CA GLU A 101 -2.50 1.26 4.29
C GLU A 101 -2.55 1.53 5.79
N HIS A 102 -1.42 1.98 6.36
CA HIS A 102 -1.41 2.56 7.70
C HIS A 102 -1.94 3.99 7.63
N ASP A 103 -2.73 4.38 8.61
CA ASP A 103 -3.13 5.77 8.75
C ASP A 103 -1.92 6.67 9.01
N VAL A 104 -1.84 7.79 8.30
CA VAL A 104 -0.68 8.68 8.38
C VAL A 104 -0.60 9.49 9.68
N VAL A 105 -1.73 9.67 10.36
CA VAL A 105 -1.83 10.42 11.62
C VAL A 105 -1.74 9.49 12.83
N ASP A 106 -2.47 8.37 12.81
CA ASP A 106 -2.44 7.34 13.85
C ASP A 106 -2.12 5.95 13.29
N PRO A 107 -0.84 5.53 13.24
CA PRO A 107 -0.44 4.24 12.69
C PRO A 107 -0.86 3.01 13.52
N ALA A 108 -1.65 3.17 14.59
CA ALA A 108 -2.40 2.05 15.17
C ALA A 108 -3.63 1.69 14.33
N ILE A 109 -4.12 2.64 13.52
CA ILE A 109 -5.19 2.44 12.54
C ILE A 109 -4.58 1.93 11.24
N ILE A 110 -5.13 0.82 10.75
CA ILE A 110 -4.67 0.16 9.53
C ILE A 110 -5.90 -0.25 8.73
N TYR A 111 -5.89 0.03 7.44
CA TYR A 111 -6.95 -0.35 6.51
C TYR A 111 -6.48 -1.46 5.59
N VAL A 112 -7.35 -2.43 5.32
CA VAL A 112 -7.06 -3.53 4.39
C VAL A 112 -8.27 -3.77 3.49
N GLY A 113 -8.03 -3.77 2.18
CA GLY A 113 -9.05 -3.94 1.14
C GLY A 113 -8.93 -5.25 0.39
N ASP A 114 -10.08 -5.90 0.14
CA ASP A 114 -10.20 -7.09 -0.68
C ASP A 114 -10.29 -6.78 -2.18
N ALA A 115 -9.55 -7.55 -2.97
CA ALA A 115 -9.34 -7.34 -4.40
C ALA A 115 -10.53 -7.75 -5.30
N ALA A 116 -11.52 -8.46 -4.75
CA ALA A 116 -12.57 -9.11 -5.53
C ALA A 116 -13.97 -8.60 -5.17
N GLN A 117 -14.39 -8.79 -3.92
CA GLN A 117 -15.71 -8.47 -3.38
C GLN A 117 -15.85 -7.03 -2.89
N GLY A 118 -14.73 -6.31 -2.76
CA GLY A 118 -14.74 -4.93 -2.30
C GLY A 118 -14.95 -4.77 -0.80
N LEU A 119 -14.66 -5.81 -0.02
CA LEU A 119 -14.68 -5.71 1.44
C LEU A 119 -13.52 -4.83 1.93
N LEU A 120 -13.80 -4.00 2.94
CA LEU A 120 -12.81 -3.14 3.58
C LEU A 120 -12.82 -3.39 5.08
N PHE A 121 -11.63 -3.50 5.65
CA PHE A 121 -11.43 -3.78 7.06
C PHE A 121 -10.57 -2.71 7.70
N ARG A 122 -10.79 -2.48 8.99
CA ARG A 122 -10.02 -1.54 9.80
C ARG A 122 -9.54 -2.20 11.09
N SER A 123 -8.27 -2.01 11.41
CA SER A 123 -7.72 -2.24 12.75
C SER A 123 -7.64 -0.92 13.52
N GLN A 124 -7.77 -0.99 14.84
CA GLN A 124 -7.51 0.11 15.77
C GLN A 124 -6.47 -0.27 16.85
N ASP A 125 -5.90 -1.47 16.75
CA ASP A 125 -5.02 -2.07 17.75
C ASP A 125 -3.65 -2.42 17.16
N GLY A 126 -3.22 -1.65 16.16
CA GLY A 126 -1.93 -1.80 15.51
C GLY A 126 -1.80 -3.06 14.67
N GLY A 127 -2.93 -3.57 14.16
CA GLY A 127 -2.99 -4.72 13.26
C GLY A 127 -3.13 -6.07 13.96
N THR A 128 -3.43 -6.10 15.26
CA THR A 128 -3.66 -7.36 15.98
C THR A 128 -5.00 -7.97 15.56
N SER A 129 -6.04 -7.14 15.39
CA SER A 129 -7.34 -7.55 14.91
C SER A 129 -7.94 -6.49 13.98
N PHE A 130 -8.81 -6.96 13.09
CA PHE A 130 -9.52 -6.13 12.13
C PHE A 130 -11.03 -6.37 12.24
N ALA A 131 -11.79 -5.31 12.03
CA ALA A 131 -13.23 -5.35 11.88
C ALA A 131 -13.63 -4.87 10.49
N GLU A 132 -14.64 -5.50 9.91
CA GLU A 132 -15.20 -5.08 8.62
C GLU A 132 -15.90 -3.73 8.76
N LEU A 133 -15.68 -2.85 7.78
CA LEU A 133 -16.47 -1.64 7.58
C LEU A 133 -17.67 -2.00 6.70
N THR A 134 -18.72 -2.55 7.32
CA THR A 134 -19.86 -3.19 6.64
C THR A 134 -20.56 -2.27 5.64
N ASP A 135 -20.63 -0.98 5.95
CA ASP A 135 -21.37 -0.01 5.13
C ASP A 135 -20.56 0.45 3.91
N PHE A 136 -19.26 0.09 3.82
CA PHE A 136 -18.43 0.47 2.68
C PHE A 136 -18.90 -0.21 1.38
N GLN A 137 -19.31 -1.48 1.45
CA GLN A 137 -19.72 -2.24 0.27
C GLN A 137 -20.98 -1.67 -0.38
N ASP A 138 -21.84 -0.97 0.38
CA ASP A 138 -23.04 -0.32 -0.15
C ASP A 138 -22.73 0.81 -1.15
N TRP A 139 -21.49 1.32 -1.14
CA TRP A 139 -21.01 2.36 -2.06
C TRP A 139 -20.38 1.80 -3.33
N LEU A 140 -20.26 0.48 -3.46
CA LEU A 140 -19.56 -0.17 -4.56
C LEU A 140 -20.51 -0.88 -5.52
N SER A 141 -20.15 -0.88 -6.78
CA SER A 141 -20.74 -1.79 -7.75
C SER A 141 -20.40 -3.24 -7.38
N VAL A 142 -21.29 -4.17 -7.76
CA VAL A 142 -21.06 -5.61 -7.59
C VAL A 142 -19.71 -6.00 -8.21
N ASP A 143 -18.93 -6.81 -7.48
CA ASP A 143 -17.59 -7.30 -7.86
C ASP A 143 -16.52 -6.22 -8.09
N SER A 144 -16.74 -5.02 -7.55
CA SER A 144 -15.74 -3.95 -7.54
C SER A 144 -14.79 -4.11 -6.35
N GLY A 145 -13.64 -4.74 -6.57
CA GLY A 145 -12.61 -4.87 -5.54
C GLY A 145 -11.91 -3.55 -5.19
N VAL A 146 -11.42 -3.45 -3.96
CA VAL A 146 -10.50 -2.39 -3.50
C VAL A 146 -9.09 -2.74 -3.99
N GLY A 147 -8.56 -1.90 -4.88
CA GLY A 147 -7.26 -2.13 -5.53
C GLY A 147 -6.10 -1.37 -4.91
N VAL A 148 -6.38 -0.24 -4.25
CA VAL A 148 -5.37 0.61 -3.59
C VAL A 148 -6.04 1.42 -2.47
N LEU A 149 -5.29 1.65 -1.41
CA LEU A 149 -5.66 2.58 -0.33
C LEU A 149 -4.56 3.64 -0.23
N TYR A 150 -4.95 4.85 0.15
CA TYR A 150 -4.01 5.95 0.36
C TYR A 150 -4.51 6.87 1.46
N SER A 151 -3.74 6.96 2.55
CA SER A 151 -3.96 7.90 3.64
C SER A 151 -3.09 9.13 3.43
N ARG A 152 -3.69 10.31 3.60
CA ARG A 152 -2.96 11.58 3.61
C ARG A 152 -3.42 12.46 4.75
N GLU A 153 -2.51 13.28 5.23
CA GLU A 153 -2.82 14.29 6.23
C GLU A 153 -3.40 15.52 5.53
N ALA A 154 -4.51 16.03 6.05
CA ALA A 154 -5.06 17.31 5.67
C ALA A 154 -5.59 18.05 6.91
N ASN A 155 -4.98 19.18 7.23
CA ASN A 155 -5.34 20.05 8.37
C ASN A 155 -5.27 19.36 9.75
N GLY A 156 -4.33 18.44 9.93
CA GLY A 156 -4.12 17.64 11.14
C GLY A 156 -4.98 16.38 11.22
N PHE A 157 -5.75 16.07 10.19
CA PHE A 157 -6.64 14.92 10.13
C PHE A 157 -6.24 13.97 9.01
N SER A 158 -6.54 12.68 9.18
CA SER A 158 -6.37 11.70 8.11
C SER A 158 -7.53 11.77 7.13
N VAL A 159 -7.20 11.70 5.85
CA VAL A 159 -8.15 11.53 4.75
C VAL A 159 -7.78 10.25 4.02
N LEU A 160 -8.69 9.29 4.04
CA LEU A 160 -8.51 7.97 3.42
C LEU A 160 -9.14 7.95 2.04
N HIS A 161 -8.38 7.47 1.05
CA HIS A 161 -8.86 7.26 -0.31
C HIS A 161 -8.82 5.76 -0.63
N ALA A 162 -9.90 5.25 -1.21
CA ALA A 162 -10.00 3.89 -1.71
C ALA A 162 -10.15 3.93 -3.23
N GLY A 163 -9.15 3.42 -3.95
CA GLY A 163 -9.21 3.23 -5.39
C GLY A 163 -9.77 1.85 -5.70
N THR A 164 -10.81 1.79 -6.52
CA THR A 164 -11.56 0.57 -6.79
C THR A 164 -11.41 0.10 -8.23
N ARG A 165 -11.92 -1.10 -8.50
CA ARG A 165 -11.89 -1.69 -9.83
C ARG A 165 -12.85 -1.01 -10.80
N SER A 166 -14.03 -0.60 -10.33
CA SER A 166 -15.12 -0.15 -11.20
C SER A 166 -15.77 1.19 -10.79
N ASP A 167 -15.57 1.64 -9.55
CA ASP A 167 -16.27 2.82 -8.99
C ASP A 167 -15.38 4.06 -8.84
N GLY A 168 -14.15 3.98 -9.34
CA GLY A 168 -13.19 5.09 -9.28
C GLY A 168 -12.56 5.24 -7.89
N VAL A 169 -12.62 6.45 -7.33
CA VAL A 169 -12.04 6.77 -6.02
C VAL A 169 -13.17 7.10 -5.05
N LEU A 170 -13.17 6.45 -3.88
CA LEU A 170 -14.00 6.83 -2.75
C LEU A 170 -13.12 7.53 -1.71
N THR A 171 -13.67 8.51 -1.00
CA THR A 171 -12.94 9.31 0.00
C THR A 171 -13.69 9.32 1.32
N SER A 172 -12.97 9.12 2.43
CA SER A 172 -13.47 9.24 3.79
C SER A 172 -12.65 10.28 4.56
N TYR A 173 -13.35 11.08 5.36
CA TYR A 173 -12.78 12.13 6.22
C TYR A 173 -12.90 11.79 7.72
N ASP A 174 -13.43 10.61 8.04
CA ASP A 174 -13.80 10.17 9.39
C ASP A 174 -13.34 8.73 9.65
N ASN A 175 -12.14 8.39 9.18
CA ASN A 175 -11.50 7.09 9.42
C ASN A 175 -12.31 5.89 8.91
N GLY A 176 -13.06 6.06 7.81
CA GLY A 176 -13.82 5.02 7.14
C GLY A 176 -15.25 4.82 7.65
N GLU A 177 -15.73 5.67 8.56
CA GLU A 177 -17.12 5.61 9.07
C GLU A 177 -18.13 6.05 8.00
N SER A 178 -17.77 7.02 7.15
CA SER A 178 -18.57 7.42 5.99
C SER A 178 -17.71 7.71 4.76
N TRP A 179 -18.33 7.60 3.59
CA TRP A 179 -17.66 7.67 2.29
C TRP A 179 -18.37 8.60 1.32
N ILE A 180 -17.59 9.24 0.46
CA ILE A 180 -18.05 10.04 -0.67
C ILE A 180 -17.47 9.42 -1.94
N ILE A 181 -18.32 9.18 -2.93
CA ILE A 181 -17.88 8.78 -4.27
C ILE A 181 -17.22 10.00 -4.93
N ASN A 182 -15.89 9.99 -4.98
CA ASN A 182 -15.06 11.02 -5.59
C ASN A 182 -14.60 10.56 -6.97
N ALA A 183 -15.54 10.42 -7.90
CA ALA A 183 -15.28 9.83 -9.21
C ALA A 183 -15.81 10.66 -10.39
N ILE A 184 -16.27 11.89 -10.16
CA ILE A 184 -16.73 12.78 -11.23
C ILE A 184 -15.57 13.03 -12.19
N GLY A 185 -15.78 12.81 -13.49
CA GLY A 185 -14.75 12.99 -14.52
C GLY A 185 -13.76 11.82 -14.64
N LEU A 186 -13.81 10.84 -13.73
CA LEU A 186 -13.21 9.54 -14.00
C LEU A 186 -14.10 8.78 -14.98
N PRO A 187 -13.52 8.10 -15.96
CA PRO A 187 -14.27 7.26 -16.87
C PRO A 187 -14.73 5.99 -16.17
N LEU A 188 -15.96 6.01 -15.66
CA LEU A 188 -16.62 4.85 -15.10
C LEU A 188 -17.32 4.09 -16.24
N GLU A 189 -17.19 2.76 -16.27
CA GLU A 189 -17.87 1.95 -17.29
C GLU A 189 -19.39 2.17 -17.22
N PRO A 190 -20.12 2.32 -18.34
CA PRO A 190 -21.53 1.97 -18.33
C PRO A 190 -21.63 0.44 -18.19
N ALA A 191 -22.57 -0.02 -17.34
CA ALA A 191 -22.83 -1.44 -17.12
C ALA A 191 -22.97 -2.20 -18.45
N GLY A 192 -21.95 -3.01 -18.81
CA GLY A 192 -21.95 -3.86 -20.01
C GLY A 192 -20.76 -3.72 -20.95
N ALA A 193 -19.89 -2.71 -20.80
CA ALA A 193 -18.58 -2.69 -21.46
C ALA A 193 -17.54 -3.43 -20.60
N GLN A 194 -16.63 -4.16 -21.25
CA GLN A 194 -15.68 -5.09 -20.61
C GLN A 194 -14.28 -4.49 -20.44
N THR A 195 -14.16 -3.19 -20.12
CA THR A 195 -12.83 -2.58 -19.85
C THR A 195 -12.84 -1.71 -18.61
N ALA A 196 -13.08 -2.30 -17.44
CA ALA A 196 -12.97 -1.62 -16.15
C ALA A 196 -11.69 -0.76 -16.05
N ARG A 197 -11.84 0.57 -15.97
CA ARG A 197 -10.73 1.52 -15.83
C ARG A 197 -10.28 1.59 -14.37
N ARG A 198 -9.68 0.48 -13.92
CA ARG A 198 -9.23 0.21 -12.56
C ARG A 198 -8.26 1.28 -12.05
N VAL A 199 -8.51 1.78 -10.84
CA VAL A 199 -7.55 2.63 -10.11
C VAL A 199 -6.47 1.73 -9.50
N ARG A 200 -5.20 2.07 -9.75
CA ARG A 200 -4.02 1.32 -9.33
C ARG A 200 -3.14 2.07 -8.35
N ALA A 201 -3.17 3.39 -8.41
CA ALA A 201 -2.40 4.25 -7.53
C ALA A 201 -3.19 5.53 -7.23
N ILE A 202 -3.05 6.03 -6.01
CA ILE A 202 -3.53 7.36 -5.63
C ILE A 202 -2.38 8.05 -4.90
N LYS A 203 -2.08 9.29 -5.27
CA LYS A 203 -1.03 10.07 -4.59
C LYS A 203 -1.33 11.56 -4.66
N ALA A 204 -1.13 12.27 -3.54
CA ALA A 204 -1.14 13.73 -3.54
C ALA A 204 0.21 14.26 -4.07
N PHE A 205 0.17 15.33 -4.85
CA PHE A 205 1.35 16.06 -5.30
C PHE A 205 1.02 17.55 -5.38
N GLY A 206 1.73 18.37 -4.60
CA GLY A 206 1.27 19.72 -4.30
C GLY A 206 -0.08 19.69 -3.61
N ASP A 207 -1.00 20.55 -4.02
CA ASP A 207 -2.38 20.59 -3.51
C ASP A 207 -3.33 19.64 -4.27
N ASP A 208 -2.85 19.02 -5.35
CA ASP A 208 -3.64 18.18 -6.26
C ASP A 208 -3.58 16.70 -5.85
N LEU A 209 -4.58 15.94 -6.30
CA LEU A 209 -4.63 14.48 -6.15
C LEU A 209 -4.50 13.82 -7.53
N TYR A 210 -3.71 12.76 -7.62
CA TYR A 210 -3.49 12.02 -8.86
C TYR A 210 -3.91 10.56 -8.69
N ALA A 211 -4.55 10.03 -9.73
CA ALA A 211 -4.94 8.63 -9.84
C ALA A 211 -4.25 8.00 -11.05
N GLY A 212 -3.46 6.97 -10.79
CA GLY A 212 -2.94 6.08 -11.83
C GLY A 212 -3.99 5.02 -12.15
N THR A 213 -4.37 4.90 -13.42
CA THR A 213 -5.46 4.00 -13.85
C THR A 213 -5.01 3.05 -14.95
N HIS A 214 -5.90 2.16 -15.39
CA HIS A 214 -5.74 1.36 -16.61
C HIS A 214 -5.88 2.17 -17.92
N ASP A 215 -6.10 3.49 -17.83
CA ASP A 215 -6.34 4.38 -18.96
C ASP A 215 -5.62 5.74 -18.81
N GLY A 216 -4.40 5.71 -18.28
CA GLY A 216 -3.56 6.88 -18.06
C GLY A 216 -3.69 7.48 -16.65
N VAL A 217 -3.14 8.69 -16.49
CA VAL A 217 -3.20 9.47 -15.24
C VAL A 217 -4.40 10.41 -15.28
N TYR A 218 -5.15 10.43 -14.18
CA TYR A 218 -6.18 11.44 -13.90
C TYR A 218 -5.73 12.31 -12.73
N ARG A 219 -6.12 13.58 -12.75
CA ARG A 219 -5.80 14.56 -11.72
C ARG A 219 -7.06 15.26 -11.24
N GLN A 220 -7.21 15.41 -9.94
CA GLN A 220 -8.16 16.32 -9.32
C GLN A 220 -7.41 17.54 -8.81
N ARG A 221 -7.73 18.71 -9.37
CA ARG A 221 -7.14 19.98 -8.94
C ARG A 221 -7.67 20.38 -7.56
N ALA A 222 -6.85 21.08 -6.78
CA ALA A 222 -7.28 21.66 -5.51
C ALA A 222 -8.56 22.51 -5.68
N GLY A 223 -9.60 22.18 -4.90
CA GLY A 223 -10.90 22.84 -4.95
C GLY A 223 -11.81 22.43 -6.12
N SER A 224 -11.41 21.46 -6.94
CA SER A 224 -12.27 20.83 -7.96
C SER A 224 -12.90 19.56 -7.42
N ASP A 225 -14.20 19.39 -7.67
CA ASP A 225 -14.90 18.13 -7.40
C ASP A 225 -14.76 17.10 -8.53
N ALA A 226 -14.13 17.49 -9.65
CA ALA A 226 -13.96 16.65 -10.83
C ALA A 226 -12.48 16.34 -11.11
N TRP A 227 -12.27 15.10 -11.55
CA TRP A 227 -11.04 14.62 -12.15
C TRP A 227 -10.96 15.02 -13.62
N GLU A 228 -9.75 15.32 -14.08
CA GLU A 228 -9.43 15.54 -15.48
C GLU A 228 -8.33 14.57 -15.92
N ARG A 229 -8.39 14.13 -17.18
CA ARG A 229 -7.36 13.29 -17.76
C ARG A 229 -6.10 14.12 -18.04
N VAL A 230 -4.94 13.64 -17.64
CA VAL A 230 -3.65 14.21 -18.04
C VAL A 230 -3.39 13.83 -19.49
N SER A 231 -3.34 14.83 -20.38
CA SER A 231 -3.29 14.62 -21.84
C SER A 231 -1.98 14.01 -22.35
N PHE A 232 -0.92 14.00 -21.55
CA PHE A 232 0.37 13.44 -21.93
C PHE A 232 0.33 11.92 -22.15
N PHE A 233 -0.41 11.20 -21.31
CA PHE A 233 -0.52 9.76 -21.39
C PHE A 233 -1.52 9.37 -22.47
N GLU A 234 -1.25 8.32 -23.24
CA GLU A 234 -2.14 7.83 -24.28
C GLU A 234 -3.25 6.93 -23.68
N PRO A 235 -4.45 6.88 -24.28
CA PRO A 235 -5.51 5.98 -23.82
C PRO A 235 -5.05 4.51 -23.79
N GLY A 236 -5.41 3.79 -22.73
CA GLY A 236 -4.99 2.42 -22.49
C GLY A 236 -3.59 2.24 -21.89
N GLU A 237 -2.81 3.31 -21.67
CA GLU A 237 -1.57 3.21 -20.89
C GLU A 237 -1.88 2.90 -19.43
N VAL A 238 -1.35 1.78 -18.93
CA VAL A 238 -1.58 1.36 -17.54
C VAL A 238 -0.56 2.01 -16.63
N ILE A 239 -1.04 2.92 -15.78
CA ILE A 239 -0.26 3.53 -14.71
C ILE A 239 -0.41 2.65 -13.48
N ARG A 240 0.68 2.01 -13.06
CA ARG A 240 0.67 1.05 -11.97
C ARG A 240 0.89 1.71 -10.61
N THR A 241 1.80 2.68 -10.55
CA THR A 241 2.29 3.24 -9.29
C THR A 241 2.61 4.71 -9.47
N LEU A 242 2.43 5.47 -8.40
CA LEU A 242 2.74 6.90 -8.31
C LEU A 242 3.56 7.13 -7.05
N ALA A 243 4.63 7.91 -7.15
CA ALA A 243 5.43 8.31 -5.99
C ALA A 243 5.89 9.76 -6.14
N VAL A 244 5.98 10.46 -5.01
CA VAL A 244 6.59 11.79 -4.97
C VAL A 244 8.00 11.63 -4.42
N TYR A 245 8.97 12.16 -5.15
CA TYR A 245 10.35 12.26 -4.70
C TYR A 245 10.83 13.69 -4.96
N ARG A 246 11.25 14.36 -3.88
CA ARG A 246 11.55 15.79 -3.86
C ARG A 246 10.36 16.62 -4.38
N ASP A 247 10.58 17.45 -5.39
CA ASP A 247 9.63 18.36 -6.01
C ASP A 247 8.97 17.77 -7.26
N ARG A 248 9.02 16.43 -7.43
CA ARG A 248 8.51 15.77 -8.63
C ARG A 248 7.59 14.58 -8.31
N LEU A 249 6.57 14.43 -9.13
CA LEU A 249 5.73 13.24 -9.19
C LEU A 249 6.30 12.28 -10.25
N TYR A 250 6.39 11.00 -9.90
CA TYR A 250 6.82 9.91 -10.75
C TYR A 250 5.66 8.97 -11.01
N ALA A 251 5.53 8.52 -12.26
CA ALA A 251 4.55 7.53 -12.70
C ALA A 251 5.26 6.31 -13.28
N GLY A 252 5.03 5.15 -12.67
CA GLY A 252 5.51 3.87 -13.15
C GLY A 252 4.46 3.16 -14.00
N LEU A 253 4.85 2.77 -15.22
CA LEU A 253 3.95 2.19 -16.22
C LEU A 253 4.17 0.70 -16.38
N VAL A 254 3.18 0.02 -16.95
CA VAL A 254 3.33 -1.35 -17.47
C VAL A 254 3.99 -1.30 -18.84
N GLY A 255 5.18 -1.90 -18.99
CA GLY A 255 5.88 -2.05 -20.26
C GLY A 255 6.54 -0.79 -20.85
N ALA A 256 6.48 0.36 -20.17
CA ALA A 256 6.99 1.63 -20.69
C ALA A 256 7.95 2.38 -19.73
N GLY A 257 8.39 1.75 -18.65
CA GLY A 257 9.30 2.36 -17.69
C GLY A 257 8.62 3.43 -16.84
N MET A 258 9.31 4.56 -16.65
CA MET A 258 8.92 5.60 -15.70
C MET A 258 8.97 6.99 -16.33
N PHE A 259 7.99 7.81 -15.96
CA PHE A 259 7.88 9.22 -16.33
C PHE A 259 7.81 10.07 -15.07
N ARG A 260 8.19 11.35 -15.18
CA ARG A 260 8.13 12.30 -14.07
C ARG A 260 7.66 13.68 -14.52
N THR A 261 7.16 14.46 -13.58
CA THR A 261 6.74 15.85 -13.77
C THR A 261 7.05 16.68 -12.53
N ALA A 262 7.30 17.98 -12.73
CA ALA A 262 7.48 18.96 -11.64
C ALA A 262 6.22 19.81 -11.41
N ASP A 263 5.26 19.81 -12.35
CA ASP A 263 4.09 20.70 -12.34
C ASP A 263 2.77 19.97 -12.58
N GLY A 264 2.82 18.67 -12.94
CA GLY A 264 1.65 17.88 -13.28
C GLY A 264 1.25 17.91 -14.75
N ASP A 265 1.80 18.83 -15.54
CA ASP A 265 1.39 19.12 -16.90
C ASP A 265 2.47 18.73 -17.92
N ALA A 266 3.73 19.09 -17.65
CA ALA A 266 4.88 18.69 -18.44
C ALA A 266 5.48 17.41 -17.88
N TRP A 267 5.29 16.31 -18.60
CA TRP A 267 5.86 15.00 -18.26
C TRP A 267 7.04 14.69 -19.17
N GLU A 268 8.07 14.09 -18.58
CA GLU A 268 9.24 13.60 -19.30
C GLU A 268 9.55 12.17 -18.87
N ARG A 269 10.12 11.40 -19.78
CA ARG A 269 10.68 10.09 -19.45
C ARG A 269 11.85 10.28 -18.46
N VAL A 270 11.93 9.42 -17.46
CA VAL A 270 13.05 9.42 -16.53
C VAL A 270 14.32 8.98 -17.27
N PRO A 271 15.40 9.78 -17.26
CA PRO A 271 16.64 9.42 -17.93
C PRO A 271 17.34 8.25 -17.22
N ASP A 272 18.12 7.49 -17.99
CA ASP A 272 18.93 6.35 -17.51
C ASP A 272 18.16 5.28 -16.72
N PHE A 273 16.84 5.21 -16.90
CA PHE A 273 15.95 4.20 -16.34
C PHE A 273 15.51 3.20 -17.43
N PRO A 274 15.35 1.89 -17.14
CA PRO A 274 15.00 0.90 -18.16
C PRO A 274 13.71 1.21 -18.94
N ASP A 275 13.82 1.26 -20.28
CA ASP A 275 12.78 1.82 -21.14
C ASP A 275 11.51 0.99 -21.31
N ILE A 276 11.60 -0.31 -21.11
CA ILE A 276 10.48 -1.26 -21.37
C ILE A 276 10.12 -2.06 -20.12
N ALA A 277 10.59 -1.62 -18.96
CA ALA A 277 10.31 -2.30 -17.71
C ALA A 277 8.89 -1.96 -17.23
N THR A 278 8.15 -2.99 -16.80
CA THR A 278 7.00 -2.76 -15.93
C THR A 278 7.49 -2.34 -14.56
N VAL A 279 7.03 -1.19 -14.08
CA VAL A 279 7.30 -0.71 -12.73
C VAL A 279 6.19 -1.20 -11.82
N PHE A 280 6.49 -2.12 -10.91
CA PHE A 280 5.51 -2.78 -10.04
C PHE A 280 5.20 -1.93 -8.81
N GLY A 281 6.20 -1.22 -8.29
CA GLY A 281 6.07 -0.29 -7.18
C GLY A 281 7.16 0.78 -7.21
N LEU A 282 6.86 1.91 -6.57
CA LEU A 282 7.78 3.01 -6.33
C LEU A 282 7.65 3.46 -4.89
N THR A 283 8.77 3.69 -4.23
CA THR A 283 8.82 4.38 -2.94
C THR A 283 10.02 5.32 -2.89
N ALA A 284 9.98 6.28 -1.99
CA ALA A 284 10.98 7.33 -1.90
C ALA A 284 11.32 7.67 -0.45
N SER A 285 12.60 7.95 -0.24
CA SER A 285 13.14 8.66 0.92
C SER A 285 13.30 10.15 0.59
N ASP A 286 13.79 10.93 1.56
CA ASP A 286 14.32 12.27 1.33
C ASP A 286 15.56 12.26 0.39
N GLN A 287 16.29 11.14 0.36
CA GLN A 287 17.57 11.04 -0.36
C GLN A 287 17.49 10.35 -1.71
N LEU A 288 16.71 9.27 -1.84
CA LEU A 288 16.66 8.38 -3.02
C LEU A 288 15.23 7.89 -3.29
N ILE A 289 14.99 7.52 -4.54
CA ILE A 289 13.81 6.81 -5.00
C ILE A 289 14.20 5.39 -5.39
N THR A 290 13.36 4.41 -5.00
CA THR A 290 13.54 2.99 -5.31
C THR A 290 12.35 2.48 -6.10
N ALA A 291 12.64 1.70 -7.15
CA ALA A 291 11.68 1.11 -8.06
C ALA A 291 11.85 -0.41 -8.13
N ALA A 292 10.78 -1.14 -7.84
CA ALA A 292 10.71 -2.57 -8.11
C ALA A 292 10.16 -2.78 -9.52
N THR A 293 10.92 -3.45 -10.40
CA THR A 293 10.58 -3.60 -11.82
C THR A 293 10.64 -5.05 -12.28
N GLY A 294 10.10 -5.32 -13.48
CA GLY A 294 10.16 -6.65 -14.10
C GLY A 294 11.57 -7.08 -14.56
N VAL A 295 12.56 -6.20 -14.43
CA VAL A 295 13.96 -6.47 -14.79
C VAL A 295 14.92 -6.28 -13.61
N GLY A 296 14.39 -6.14 -12.39
CA GLY A 296 15.13 -6.00 -11.14
C GLY A 296 14.72 -4.79 -10.31
N ILE A 297 15.43 -4.57 -9.21
CA ILE A 297 15.22 -3.45 -8.30
C ILE A 297 16.23 -2.35 -8.65
N TRP A 298 15.76 -1.10 -8.70
CA TRP A 298 16.58 0.05 -9.07
C TRP A 298 16.46 1.15 -8.03
N THR A 299 17.58 1.74 -7.62
CA THR A 299 17.62 2.86 -6.68
C THR A 299 18.40 4.01 -7.29
N GLY A 300 17.87 5.22 -7.16
CA GLY A 300 18.40 6.39 -7.84
C GLY A 300 18.07 7.72 -7.17
N ASN A 301 18.66 8.79 -7.70
CA ASN A 301 18.41 10.17 -7.29
C ASN A 301 17.42 10.88 -8.23
N GLY A 302 16.67 10.13 -9.03
CA GLY A 302 15.74 10.63 -10.03
C GLY A 302 16.35 10.86 -11.41
N ASP A 303 17.65 11.07 -11.53
CA ASP A 303 18.36 11.23 -12.82
C ASP A 303 19.32 10.08 -13.12
N GLN A 304 19.87 9.45 -12.07
CA GLN A 304 20.81 8.34 -12.18
C GLN A 304 20.33 7.16 -11.36
N TRP A 305 20.54 5.96 -11.89
CA TRP A 305 19.99 4.72 -11.35
C TRP A 305 21.05 3.64 -11.25
N LEU A 306 20.98 2.89 -10.16
CA LEU A 306 21.77 1.67 -9.95
C LEU A 306 20.83 0.50 -9.78
N LYS A 307 21.18 -0.62 -10.38
CA LYS A 307 20.50 -1.89 -10.11
C LYS A 307 20.92 -2.38 -8.72
N SER A 308 19.96 -2.49 -7.82
CA SER A 308 20.18 -2.97 -6.45
C SER A 308 20.44 -4.48 -6.45
N GLN A 309 21.24 -4.92 -5.49
CA GLN A 309 21.54 -6.33 -5.28
C GLN A 309 20.67 -6.92 -4.16
N VAL A 310 20.27 -8.18 -4.32
CA VAL A 310 19.63 -8.98 -3.26
C VAL A 310 20.63 -10.07 -2.86
N ASP A 311 21.04 -10.09 -1.60
CA ASP A 311 22.09 -10.98 -1.06
C ASP A 311 23.39 -10.99 -1.90
N GLY A 312 23.77 -9.83 -2.44
CA GLY A 312 24.93 -9.65 -3.31
C GLY A 312 24.75 -10.15 -4.75
N GLY A 313 23.58 -10.71 -5.09
CA GLY A 313 23.20 -11.16 -6.43
C GLY A 313 22.30 -10.17 -7.17
N ASN A 314 22.08 -10.43 -8.46
CA ASN A 314 21.09 -9.72 -9.25
C ASN A 314 19.69 -10.30 -8.97
N TRP A 315 18.71 -9.42 -8.79
CA TRP A 315 17.31 -9.79 -8.69
C TRP A 315 16.61 -9.74 -10.05
N SER A 316 15.80 -10.75 -10.34
CA SER A 316 14.96 -10.84 -11.56
C SER A 316 13.54 -11.35 -11.32
N GLU A 317 13.17 -11.62 -10.07
CA GLU A 317 11.85 -12.17 -9.75
C GLU A 317 10.79 -11.07 -9.69
N GLN A 318 9.53 -11.51 -9.79
CA GLN A 318 8.38 -10.62 -9.75
C GLN A 318 8.20 -10.00 -8.34
N SER A 319 7.96 -8.70 -8.34
CA SER A 319 7.62 -7.91 -7.14
C SER A 319 6.18 -7.45 -7.25
N TRP A 320 5.40 -7.42 -6.17
CA TRP A 320 3.98 -7.03 -6.26
C TRP A 320 3.71 -5.61 -5.81
N SER A 321 4.25 -5.28 -4.65
CA SER A 321 4.12 -3.99 -3.99
C SER A 321 5.40 -3.70 -3.22
N MET A 322 5.62 -2.43 -2.92
CA MET A 322 6.71 -1.99 -2.08
C MET A 322 6.29 -0.79 -1.26
N ASP A 323 6.89 -0.63 -0.11
CA ASP A 323 6.73 0.54 0.72
C ASP A 323 8.00 0.79 1.55
N ALA A 324 8.12 1.99 2.10
CA ALA A 324 9.28 2.36 2.90
C ALA A 324 8.87 3.02 4.21
N GLY A 325 9.67 2.76 5.25
CA GLY A 325 9.48 3.37 6.56
C GLY A 325 9.84 4.87 6.57
N PRO A 326 9.80 5.49 7.75
CA PRO A 326 10.16 6.90 7.93
C PRO A 326 11.53 7.22 7.31
N ASN A 327 11.61 8.31 6.55
CA ASN A 327 12.79 8.73 5.80
C ASN A 327 13.30 7.70 4.76
N GLY A 328 12.49 6.70 4.41
CA GLY A 328 12.79 5.65 3.45
C GLY A 328 14.08 4.86 3.71
N GLN A 329 14.57 4.87 4.96
CA GLN A 329 15.77 4.12 5.36
C GLN A 329 15.57 2.61 5.17
N ASN A 330 14.39 2.14 5.54
CA ASN A 330 13.99 0.76 5.38
C ASN A 330 13.03 0.68 4.20
N VAL A 331 13.38 -0.12 3.19
CA VAL A 331 12.53 -0.37 2.02
C VAL A 331 12.16 -1.84 2.01
N TYR A 332 10.88 -2.13 1.88
CA TYR A 332 10.35 -3.49 1.86
C TYR A 332 9.66 -3.74 0.52
N ILE A 333 9.89 -4.91 -0.05
CA ILE A 333 9.31 -5.32 -1.32
C ILE A 333 8.68 -6.69 -1.13
N ALA A 334 7.39 -6.79 -1.44
CA ALA A 334 6.65 -8.04 -1.49
C ALA A 334 6.99 -8.78 -2.80
N THR A 335 7.39 -10.05 -2.70
CA THR A 335 7.94 -10.86 -3.80
C THR A 335 7.28 -12.24 -3.87
N ASP A 336 7.39 -12.91 -5.02
CA ASP A 336 6.83 -14.26 -5.20
C ASP A 336 7.65 -15.37 -4.52
N THR A 337 8.98 -15.24 -4.46
CA THR A 337 9.88 -16.35 -4.07
C THR A 337 10.37 -16.26 -2.63
N ASP A 338 10.68 -15.05 -2.18
CA ASP A 338 11.33 -14.80 -0.88
C ASP A 338 10.40 -14.12 0.12
N TRP A 339 9.10 -14.10 -0.23
CA TRP A 339 7.99 -13.44 0.45
C TRP A 339 8.20 -11.93 0.60
N ILE A 340 9.19 -11.49 1.37
CA ILE A 340 9.58 -10.08 1.48
C ILE A 340 11.10 -9.97 1.45
N VAL A 341 11.62 -9.05 0.64
CA VAL A 341 13.01 -8.59 0.72
C VAL A 341 13.06 -7.21 1.36
N ARG A 342 14.12 -6.95 2.12
CA ARG A 342 14.27 -5.71 2.90
C ARG A 342 15.62 -5.06 2.66
N SER A 343 15.61 -3.76 2.44
CA SER A 343 16.80 -2.91 2.50
C SER A 343 16.80 -2.11 3.79
N VAL A 344 17.99 -1.86 4.35
CA VAL A 344 18.25 -0.95 5.48
C VAL A 344 19.23 0.18 5.10
N ASP A 345 19.53 0.28 3.80
CA ASP A 345 20.54 1.17 3.23
C ASP A 345 19.97 2.03 2.09
N LEU A 346 18.74 2.52 2.25
CA LEU A 346 18.03 3.38 1.28
C LEU A 346 17.79 2.70 -0.09
N GLY A 347 17.74 1.38 -0.12
CA GLY A 347 17.51 0.59 -1.33
C GLY A 347 18.77 0.28 -2.14
N PHE A 348 19.99 0.52 -1.64
CA PHE A 348 21.20 0.11 -2.36
C PHE A 348 21.36 -1.41 -2.42
N SER A 349 21.06 -2.09 -1.32
CA SER A 349 21.09 -3.54 -1.21
C SER A 349 19.91 -4.07 -0.40
N PHE A 350 19.53 -5.31 -0.68
CA PHE A 350 18.40 -5.99 -0.07
C PHE A 350 18.84 -7.34 0.49
N GLU A 351 18.23 -7.73 1.60
CA GLU A 351 18.39 -9.01 2.27
C GLU A 351 17.11 -9.83 2.08
N THR A 352 17.24 -11.15 1.86
CA THR A 352 16.11 -12.07 1.91
C THR A 352 15.68 -12.36 3.34
N TRP A 353 14.42 -12.76 3.51
CA TRP A 353 13.88 -13.11 4.81
C TRP A 353 14.62 -14.32 5.42
N GLY A 354 14.95 -14.22 6.71
CA GLY A 354 15.86 -15.16 7.40
C GLY A 354 17.33 -14.69 7.47
N SER A 355 17.75 -13.77 6.59
CA SER A 355 19.05 -13.11 6.66
C SER A 355 18.99 -11.73 7.33
N TYR A 356 17.82 -11.34 7.82
CA TYR A 356 17.58 -10.01 8.36
C TYR A 356 18.47 -9.70 9.55
N THR A 357 19.19 -8.59 9.44
CA THR A 357 19.84 -7.92 10.56
C THR A 357 18.83 -7.16 11.44
N GLU A 358 19.17 -6.91 12.71
CA GLU A 358 18.34 -6.08 13.59
C GLU A 358 18.27 -4.64 13.06
N LEU A 359 17.07 -4.05 13.03
CA LEU A 359 16.91 -2.64 12.68
C LEU A 359 17.60 -1.77 13.72
N SER A 360 18.76 -1.21 13.37
CA SER A 360 19.45 -0.24 14.21
C SER A 360 18.98 1.17 13.83
N PRO A 361 18.53 2.00 14.78
CA PRO A 361 18.20 3.41 14.52
C PRO A 361 19.51 4.18 14.30
N GLN A 362 20.11 4.03 13.12
CA GLN A 362 21.28 4.78 12.72
C GLN A 362 20.81 6.00 11.92
N PRO A 363 21.30 7.21 12.22
CA PRO A 363 21.03 8.37 11.38
C PRO A 363 21.49 8.08 9.95
N LEU A 364 20.68 8.49 8.95
CA LEU A 364 21.03 8.34 7.54
C LEU A 364 22.42 8.95 7.31
N PRO A 365 23.45 8.16 6.96
CA PRO A 365 24.72 8.74 6.60
C PRO A 365 24.49 9.62 5.35
N PRO A 366 25.12 10.80 5.25
CA PRO A 366 25.11 11.53 3.98
C PRO A 366 25.67 10.58 2.92
N ILE A 367 24.97 10.47 1.77
CA ILE A 367 25.41 9.59 0.68
C ILE A 367 26.82 10.02 0.28
N SER A 368 27.81 9.29 0.79
CA SER A 368 29.23 9.59 0.58
C SER A 368 29.72 9.01 -0.74
N ARG A 369 28.85 8.25 -1.44
CA ARG A 369 29.06 7.75 -2.78
C ARG A 369 28.28 8.63 -3.74
N PRO A 370 28.89 9.33 -4.71
CA PRO A 370 28.13 9.63 -5.92
C PRO A 370 27.53 8.30 -6.40
N ILE A 371 26.29 8.32 -6.89
CA ILE A 371 25.79 7.23 -7.72
C ILE A 371 26.77 7.18 -8.90
N ALA A 372 27.76 6.30 -8.81
CA ALA A 372 28.94 6.39 -9.65
C ALA A 372 28.52 6.04 -11.07
N VAL A 373 28.65 7.01 -11.97
CA VAL A 373 28.59 6.79 -13.42
C VAL A 373 29.63 5.73 -13.75
N PRO A 374 29.29 4.63 -14.44
CA PRO A 374 30.29 3.82 -15.09
C PRO A 374 30.96 4.74 -16.11
N VAL A 375 32.17 5.21 -15.81
CA VAL A 375 32.99 5.92 -16.79
C VAL A 375 33.21 4.92 -17.92
N GLU A 376 32.64 5.19 -19.08
CA GLU A 376 32.89 4.46 -20.31
C GLU A 376 34.40 4.37 -20.46
N ALA A 377 34.94 3.15 -20.38
CA ALA A 377 36.37 2.94 -20.52
C ALA A 377 36.77 3.48 -21.90
N GLU A 378 37.58 4.54 -21.92
CA GLU A 378 38.17 5.05 -23.16
C GLU A 378 38.75 3.86 -23.94
N PRO A 379 38.35 3.65 -25.21
CA PRO A 379 38.91 2.57 -25.99
C PRO A 379 40.42 2.78 -26.08
N ALA A 380 41.19 1.77 -25.68
CA ALA A 380 42.63 1.78 -25.77
C ALA A 380 43.05 2.16 -27.20
N PRO A 381 44.07 3.03 -27.38
CA PRO A 381 44.45 3.50 -28.70
C PRO A 381 44.86 2.30 -29.57
N ALA A 382 44.27 2.22 -30.76
CA ALA A 382 44.55 1.18 -31.74
C ALA A 382 46.05 1.15 -32.06
N GLN A 383 46.68 -0.01 -31.85
CA GLN A 383 48.01 -0.26 -32.38
C GLN A 383 47.89 -0.46 -33.90
N GLU A 384 48.46 0.47 -34.66
CA GLU A 384 48.74 0.31 -36.08
C GLU A 384 49.65 -0.91 -36.27
N ALA A 385 49.12 -1.96 -36.90
CA ALA A 385 49.93 -3.07 -37.37
C ALA A 385 50.41 -2.74 -38.78
N GLU A 386 51.73 -2.62 -38.93
CA GLU A 386 52.43 -2.44 -40.19
C GLU A 386 52.14 -3.61 -41.15
N GLU A 387 51.87 -3.27 -42.42
CA GLU A 387 51.87 -4.20 -43.54
C GLU A 387 53.31 -4.71 -43.81
N ASP A 388 53.48 -6.02 -43.93
CA ASP A 388 54.58 -6.61 -44.70
C ASP A 388 54.11 -7.88 -45.44
N SER A 389 54.86 -8.24 -46.47
CA SER A 389 54.42 -8.60 -47.80
C SER A 389 54.90 -9.99 -48.25
N ALA A 390 54.20 -10.55 -49.25
CA ALA A 390 54.53 -11.72 -50.10
C ALA A 390 54.40 -13.14 -49.46
N GLN A 391 53.98 -14.22 -50.14
CA GLN A 391 54.00 -14.57 -51.57
C GLN A 391 53.07 -15.78 -51.88
N GLU A 392 52.69 -15.91 -53.16
CA GLU A 392 51.77 -16.86 -53.82
C GLU A 392 51.96 -18.37 -53.55
N THR A 393 50.88 -19.15 -53.72
CA THR A 393 50.83 -20.24 -54.72
C THR A 393 49.39 -20.59 -55.14
N ASP A 394 49.23 -20.76 -56.45
CA ASP A 394 48.06 -21.18 -57.23
C ASP A 394 47.36 -22.46 -56.74
N GLN A 395 46.01 -22.49 -56.86
CA GLN A 395 45.29 -23.43 -57.76
C GLN A 395 43.75 -23.22 -57.71
N ALA A 396 43.18 -22.88 -58.87
CA ALA A 396 41.76 -23.06 -59.23
C ALA A 396 41.60 -24.46 -59.91
N PRO A 397 40.40 -25.03 -60.18
CA PRO A 397 39.15 -24.41 -60.68
C PRO A 397 37.88 -24.94 -59.93
N ALA A 398 36.61 -24.66 -60.22
CA ALA A 398 35.89 -24.18 -61.40
C ALA A 398 34.53 -23.54 -61.01
N GLU A 399 33.98 -22.79 -61.95
CA GLU A 399 32.80 -21.91 -61.91
C GLU A 399 31.44 -22.64 -61.79
N THR A 400 30.42 -21.95 -61.26
CA THR A 400 29.10 -21.86 -61.92
C THR A 400 28.42 -20.53 -61.54
N GLU A 401 28.07 -19.76 -62.56
CA GLU A 401 27.42 -18.46 -62.54
C GLU A 401 25.96 -18.52 -62.07
N ALA A 402 25.51 -17.42 -61.46
CA ALA A 402 24.11 -17.10 -61.24
C ALA A 402 23.67 -16.06 -62.29
N GLU A 403 22.62 -16.35 -63.04
CA GLU A 403 21.88 -15.36 -63.83
C GLU A 403 20.44 -15.23 -63.32
N ALA A 404 20.00 -13.99 -63.24
CA ALA A 404 18.67 -13.52 -62.89
C ALA A 404 17.73 -13.53 -64.11
N SER A 405 16.41 -13.62 -63.89
CA SER A 405 15.43 -13.05 -64.82
C SER A 405 14.04 -12.88 -64.18
N GLU A 406 13.40 -11.79 -64.64
CA GLU A 406 12.11 -11.16 -64.33
C GLU A 406 10.85 -12.03 -64.46
N ALA A 407 9.78 -11.57 -63.83
CA ALA A 407 8.41 -11.90 -64.24
C ALA A 407 7.48 -10.67 -64.09
N GLU A 408 6.86 -10.31 -65.22
CA GLU A 408 5.93 -9.21 -65.43
C GLU A 408 4.46 -9.67 -65.35
N ALA A 409 3.56 -8.72 -65.13
CA ALA A 409 2.11 -8.86 -64.91
C ALA A 409 1.30 -9.42 -66.11
N PRO A 410 -0.01 -9.68 -65.90
CA PRO A 410 -0.98 -9.07 -66.84
C PRO A 410 -2.34 -8.65 -66.25
N ALA A 411 -3.00 -7.73 -66.95
CA ALA A 411 -4.45 -7.47 -67.04
C ALA A 411 -4.75 -7.00 -68.49
N PRO A 412 -6.00 -6.79 -68.99
CA PRO A 412 -7.34 -6.86 -68.37
C PRO A 412 -8.45 -7.53 -69.24
N ALA A 413 -9.69 -7.61 -68.73
CA ALA A 413 -10.93 -7.54 -69.52
C ALA A 413 -12.10 -7.04 -68.64
N ALA A 414 -12.96 -6.20 -69.20
CA ALA A 414 -14.06 -5.48 -68.55
C ALA A 414 -15.43 -5.98 -69.04
N GLU A 415 -16.45 -6.02 -68.17
CA GLU A 415 -17.88 -5.88 -68.55
C GLU A 415 -18.71 -5.27 -67.39
N SER A 416 -19.31 -4.11 -67.70
CA SER A 416 -20.62 -3.53 -67.31
C SER A 416 -21.14 -3.41 -65.85
N GLU A 417 -21.56 -2.18 -65.57
CA GLU A 417 -22.25 -1.62 -64.40
C GLU A 417 -23.70 -2.10 -64.20
N THR A 418 -24.14 -2.16 -62.93
CA THR A 418 -25.50 -1.74 -62.50
C THR A 418 -25.40 -1.13 -61.09
N PRO A 419 -25.98 0.06 -60.81
CA PRO A 419 -25.90 0.69 -59.50
C PRO A 419 -27.04 0.19 -58.58
N VAL A 420 -26.71 -0.15 -57.34
CA VAL A 420 -27.69 -0.37 -56.27
C VAL A 420 -27.74 0.89 -55.38
N ASP A 421 -28.96 1.37 -55.21
CA ASP A 421 -29.44 2.56 -54.53
C ASP A 421 -28.99 2.66 -53.05
N PRO A 422 -28.53 3.82 -52.55
CA PRO A 422 -28.28 4.04 -51.13
C PRO A 422 -29.59 4.33 -50.38
N THR A 423 -29.94 3.49 -49.42
CA THR A 423 -31.04 3.72 -48.47
C THR A 423 -30.63 4.80 -47.43
N PRO A 424 -31.58 5.59 -46.88
CA PRO A 424 -31.32 6.97 -46.49
C PRO A 424 -30.78 7.12 -45.06
N VAL A 425 -29.97 8.16 -44.91
CA VAL A 425 -29.55 8.80 -43.65
C VAL A 425 -30.80 9.34 -42.92
N PRO A 426 -30.97 9.11 -41.61
CA PRO A 426 -32.02 9.77 -40.87
C PRO A 426 -31.65 11.23 -40.60
N GLU A 427 -32.62 12.08 -40.91
CA GLU A 427 -32.65 13.53 -40.86
C GLU A 427 -32.37 14.09 -39.46
N GLU A 428 -31.51 15.10 -39.44
CA GLU A 428 -31.09 15.91 -38.30
C GLU A 428 -32.29 16.75 -37.81
N ALA A 429 -32.73 16.52 -36.57
CA ALA A 429 -33.77 17.32 -35.94
C ALA A 429 -33.18 18.62 -35.39
N GLU A 430 -33.71 19.76 -35.84
CA GLU A 430 -33.37 21.11 -35.36
C GLU A 430 -33.52 21.24 -33.82
N PRO A 431 -32.65 22.02 -33.15
CA PRO A 431 -32.73 22.22 -31.71
C PRO A 431 -33.89 23.16 -31.34
N ALA A 432 -34.73 22.71 -30.40
CA ALA A 432 -35.77 23.52 -29.80
C ALA A 432 -35.17 24.70 -29.00
N ALA A 433 -35.79 25.88 -29.13
CA ALA A 433 -35.44 27.11 -28.42
C ALA A 433 -35.47 26.96 -26.89
N PRO A 434 -34.60 27.67 -26.14
CA PRO A 434 -34.48 27.51 -24.69
C PRO A 434 -35.70 28.05 -23.95
N GLN A 435 -36.30 27.21 -23.10
CA GLN A 435 -37.29 27.61 -22.10
C GLN A 435 -36.58 28.27 -20.89
N PRO A 436 -37.16 29.32 -20.28
CA PRO A 436 -36.52 30.04 -19.18
C PRO A 436 -36.48 29.21 -17.88
N THR A 437 -35.32 29.19 -17.24
CA THR A 437 -35.03 28.53 -15.96
C THR A 437 -35.76 29.25 -14.80
N PRO A 438 -36.31 28.53 -13.79
CA PRO A 438 -36.70 29.16 -12.53
C PRO A 438 -35.46 29.53 -11.72
N GLN A 439 -35.42 30.80 -11.34
CA GLN A 439 -34.42 31.45 -10.50
C GLN A 439 -34.26 30.76 -9.14
N ALA A 440 -33.04 30.33 -8.81
CA ALA A 440 -32.67 29.86 -7.48
C ALA A 440 -32.74 31.03 -6.48
N ALA A 441 -33.52 30.87 -5.42
CA ALA A 441 -33.47 31.72 -4.24
C ALA A 441 -32.36 31.21 -3.31
N ALA A 442 -31.41 32.08 -2.99
CA ALA A 442 -30.34 31.81 -2.03
C ALA A 442 -30.88 31.77 -0.59
N PRO A 443 -30.48 30.80 0.26
CA PRO A 443 -30.58 30.99 1.69
C PRO A 443 -29.39 31.83 2.16
N SER A 444 -29.73 33.00 2.67
CA SER A 444 -28.84 33.96 3.31
C SER A 444 -28.53 33.50 4.74
N GLY A 445 -27.27 33.64 5.16
CA GLY A 445 -26.90 33.90 6.55
C GLY A 445 -26.79 32.69 7.48
N PHE A 446 -25.54 32.28 7.75
CA PHE A 446 -25.19 31.70 9.04
C PHE A 446 -24.09 32.56 9.67
N GLN A 447 -24.43 33.21 10.78
CA GLN A 447 -23.52 33.93 11.67
C GLN A 447 -23.05 32.95 12.76
N PRO A 448 -21.77 32.98 13.19
CA PRO A 448 -21.33 32.20 14.34
C PRO A 448 -21.61 33.00 15.63
N THR A 449 -22.51 32.53 16.48
CA THR A 449 -22.66 33.02 17.86
C THR A 449 -22.19 31.98 18.87
N PHE A 450 -21.09 32.34 19.53
CA PHE A 450 -20.54 31.98 20.85
C PHE A 450 -21.19 30.90 21.73
N LEU A 451 -20.29 30.04 22.25
CA LEU A 451 -20.16 29.49 23.61
C LEU A 451 -21.31 29.78 24.59
N SER A 452 -21.98 28.73 25.07
CA SER A 452 -22.37 28.46 26.48
C SER A 452 -23.27 27.21 26.54
N GLY A 453 -22.89 26.19 27.32
CA GLY A 453 -23.79 25.08 27.66
C GLY A 453 -23.11 23.72 27.74
N LEU A 454 -22.37 23.48 28.82
CA LEU A 454 -22.00 22.13 29.25
C LEU A 454 -23.27 21.42 29.73
N ASP A 455 -23.65 20.34 29.05
CA ASP A 455 -24.46 19.26 29.61
C ASP A 455 -23.80 17.93 29.22
N LEU A 456 -23.40 17.15 30.23
CA LEU A 456 -22.80 15.82 30.07
C LEU A 456 -23.92 14.81 29.82
N PRO A 457 -23.85 13.96 28.76
CA PRO A 457 -24.79 12.85 28.63
C PRO A 457 -24.43 11.70 29.57
N ASP A 458 -25.46 11.01 30.06
CA ASP A 458 -25.38 9.82 30.91
C ASP A 458 -24.53 8.73 30.24
N VAL A 459 -23.59 8.16 31.01
CA VAL A 459 -22.72 7.06 30.58
C VAL A 459 -23.50 5.76 30.61
N GLU A 460 -23.90 5.26 29.45
CA GLU A 460 -24.28 3.84 29.29
C GLU A 460 -23.01 2.98 29.26
N LEU A 461 -22.91 2.03 30.21
CA LEU A 461 -21.82 1.06 30.25
C LEU A 461 -22.01 0.01 29.15
N PRO A 462 -20.95 -0.37 28.41
CA PRO A 462 -21.08 -1.32 27.31
C PRO A 462 -21.48 -2.71 27.80
N PHE A 463 -22.39 -3.34 27.05
CA PHE A 463 -22.87 -4.70 27.25
C PHE A 463 -21.70 -5.70 27.17
N LEU A 464 -21.17 -6.09 28.34
CA LEU A 464 -20.19 -7.16 28.46
C LEU A 464 -20.90 -8.51 28.24
N GLY A 465 -20.42 -9.30 27.27
CA GLY A 465 -20.91 -10.65 27.02
C GLY A 465 -20.85 -11.55 28.26
N PRO A 466 -21.64 -12.65 28.31
CA PRO A 466 -21.89 -13.43 29.53
C PRO A 466 -20.63 -14.04 30.17
N VAL A 467 -19.55 -14.22 29.40
CA VAL A 467 -18.25 -14.71 29.91
C VAL A 467 -17.48 -13.62 30.66
N SER A 468 -17.55 -12.37 30.19
CA SER A 468 -16.86 -11.23 30.82
C SER A 468 -17.57 -10.74 32.09
N LEU A 469 -18.90 -10.90 32.18
CA LEU A 469 -19.65 -10.61 33.40
C LEU A 469 -19.29 -11.57 34.55
N LEU A 470 -19.00 -12.84 34.24
CA LEU A 470 -18.60 -13.86 35.20
C LEU A 470 -17.19 -13.62 35.75
N VAL A 471 -16.25 -13.21 34.89
CA VAL A 471 -14.88 -12.88 35.30
C VAL A 471 -14.86 -11.58 36.11
N PHE A 472 -15.64 -10.58 35.70
CA PHE A 472 -15.76 -9.32 36.44
C PHE A 472 -16.46 -9.51 37.78
N ALA A 473 -17.55 -10.30 37.83
CA ALA A 473 -18.22 -10.64 39.09
C ALA A 473 -17.30 -11.44 40.03
N ALA A 474 -16.52 -12.39 39.52
CA ALA A 474 -15.55 -13.14 40.31
C ALA A 474 -14.45 -12.23 40.89
N ALA A 475 -13.95 -11.27 40.11
CA ALA A 475 -12.94 -10.30 40.55
C ALA A 475 -13.50 -9.34 41.62
N VAL A 476 -14.73 -8.85 41.44
CA VAL A 476 -15.40 -7.97 42.41
C VAL A 476 -15.75 -8.72 43.70
N ILE A 477 -16.20 -9.98 43.61
CA ILE A 477 -16.46 -10.83 44.79
C ILE A 477 -15.15 -11.11 45.54
N LEU A 478 -14.05 -11.40 44.83
CA LEU A 478 -12.75 -11.60 45.46
C LEU A 478 -12.26 -10.33 46.16
N LEU A 479 -12.43 -9.17 45.53
CA LEU A 479 -12.07 -7.87 46.11
C LEU A 479 -12.93 -7.54 47.35
N LEU A 480 -14.23 -7.79 47.30
CA LEU A 480 -15.14 -7.59 48.43
C LEU A 480 -14.83 -8.56 49.59
N LEU A 481 -14.48 -9.82 49.30
CA LEU A 481 -14.08 -10.79 50.33
C LEU A 481 -12.76 -10.39 50.99
N ILE A 482 -11.82 -9.82 50.23
CA ILE A 482 -10.56 -9.27 50.76
C ILE A 482 -10.85 -8.05 51.66
N ILE A 483 -11.73 -7.15 51.23
CA ILE A 483 -12.10 -5.96 52.01
C ILE A 483 -12.86 -6.34 53.29
N VAL A 484 -13.81 -7.27 53.23
CA VAL A 484 -14.54 -7.77 54.40
C VAL A 484 -13.63 -8.56 55.34
N GLY A 485 -12.66 -9.31 54.80
CA GLY A 485 -11.62 -9.98 55.57
C GLY A 485 -10.70 -9.01 56.30
N ILE A 486 -10.39 -7.85 55.70
CA ILE A 486 -9.59 -6.80 56.34
C ILE A 486 -10.42 -6.05 57.39
N VAL A 487 -11.68 -5.68 57.11
CA VAL A 487 -12.54 -4.93 58.04
C VAL A 487 -12.95 -5.78 59.26
N SER A 488 -13.13 -7.09 59.11
CA SER A 488 -13.41 -7.99 60.25
C SER A 488 -12.21 -8.21 61.18
N VAL A 489 -10.99 -7.94 60.73
CA VAL A 489 -9.77 -7.96 61.56
C VAL A 489 -9.59 -6.67 62.38
N PHE A 490 -10.31 -5.59 62.04
CA PHE A 490 -10.17 -4.27 62.68
C PHE A 490 -11.36 -3.84 63.56
N ARG A 491 -12.44 -4.61 63.68
CA ARG A 491 -13.49 -4.35 64.69
C ARG A 491 -13.15 -5.02 66.02
N SER A 492 -12.51 -4.26 66.91
CA SER A 492 -12.51 -4.53 68.36
C SER A 492 -13.95 -4.36 68.89
N PRO A 493 -14.43 -5.22 69.80
CA PRO A 493 -15.65 -4.89 70.55
C PRO A 493 -15.31 -3.76 71.53
N GLU A 494 -16.00 -2.63 71.42
CA GLU A 494 -16.07 -1.63 72.49
C GLU A 494 -17.02 -2.15 73.58
N ASP A 495 -16.63 -1.86 74.82
CA ASP A 495 -17.31 -2.15 76.08
C ASP A 495 -18.81 -1.81 76.07
N ASP A 496 -19.63 -2.78 76.45
CA ASP A 496 -20.90 -2.53 77.13
C ASP A 496 -20.57 -2.13 78.58
N GLY A 497 -20.76 -0.86 78.91
CA GLY A 497 -20.77 -0.36 80.28
C GLY A 497 -22.20 -0.13 80.78
N GLU A 498 -22.80 -1.15 81.40
CA GLU A 498 -23.40 -1.13 82.75
C GLU A 498 -23.76 -2.55 83.22
#